data_AF-A0A0M3K7A9-F1
#
_entry.id   AF-A0A0M3K7A9-F1
#
_cell.length_a   1.000
_cell.length_b   1.000
_cell.length_c   1.000
_cell.angle_alpha   90.00
_cell.angle_beta   90.00
_cell.angle_gamma   90.00
#
_symmetry.space_group_name_H-M   'P 1'
#
loop_
_entity.id
_entity.type
_entity.pdbx_description
1 polymer ?
#
loop_
_entity_poly.entity_id
_entity_poly.type
_entity_poly.pdbx_seq_one_letter_code
_entity_poly.pdbx_strand_id
1 'polypeptide(L)'
;MLTAAVCAGAGGFAWYSNRAKSSKTIAIDDHCNQSSSRLNKGSIRTDLEPIRQIFEDILKNEQQGLALAVYHNDELVVDLYGGYADR
;
A
#
# COMPACT_ATOMS: atom_id res chain seq x y z
N MET A 1 -35.44 -16.73 -4.94
CA MET A 1 -35.45 -15.29 -5.25
C MET A 1 -35.86 -14.55 -4.01
N LEU A 2 -34.91 -13.96 -3.28
CA LEU A 2 -35.17 -13.22 -2.04
C LEU A 2 -34.84 -11.75 -2.31
N THR A 3 -35.87 -10.93 -2.32
CA THR A 3 -35.82 -9.49 -2.55
C THR A 3 -35.47 -8.80 -1.23
N ALA A 4 -34.34 -8.09 -1.18
CA ALA A 4 -34.00 -7.25 -0.03
C ALA A 4 -34.71 -5.89 -0.15
N ALA A 5 -35.56 -5.56 0.82
CA ALA A 5 -36.16 -4.24 0.97
C ALA A 5 -35.29 -3.40 1.92
N VAL A 6 -34.81 -2.25 1.44
CA VAL A 6 -34.09 -1.25 2.25
C VAL A 6 -35.13 -0.32 2.87
N CYS A 7 -35.31 -0.39 4.19
CA CYS A 7 -36.09 0.60 4.93
C CYS A 7 -35.16 1.74 5.35
N ALA A 8 -35.42 2.95 4.83
CA ALA A 8 -34.80 4.18 5.30
C ALA A 8 -35.37 4.53 6.69
N GLY A 9 -34.73 4.03 7.75
CA GLY A 9 -34.98 4.45 9.12
C GLY A 9 -34.03 5.59 9.50
N ALA A 10 -34.56 6.81 9.62
CA ALA A 10 -33.88 7.92 10.27
C ALA A 10 -33.78 7.62 11.78
N GLY A 11 -32.64 7.09 12.21
CA GLY A 11 -32.36 6.78 13.61
C GLY A 11 -30.85 6.69 13.78
N GLY A 12 -30.30 7.50 14.69
CA GLY A 12 -28.88 7.77 14.79
C GLY A 12 -28.01 6.53 14.98
N PHE A 13 -26.96 6.44 14.18
CA PHE A 13 -25.75 5.68 14.48
C PHE A 13 -24.54 6.51 14.04
N ALA A 14 -24.22 7.57 14.79
CA ALA A 14 -22.87 8.13 14.78
C ALA A 14 -21.96 7.20 15.60
N TRP A 15 -21.80 5.97 15.10
CA TRP A 15 -20.86 4.98 15.61
C TRP A 15 -20.07 4.48 14.40
N TYR A 16 -19.10 5.29 14.00
CA TYR A 16 -17.93 4.76 13.30
C TYR A 16 -16.69 5.18 14.08
N SER A 17 -16.42 4.37 15.11
CA SER A 17 -15.10 3.83 15.43
C SER A 17 -14.11 3.93 14.25
N ASN A 18 -12.81 4.13 14.40
CA ASN A 18 -11.95 3.84 15.52
C ASN A 18 -10.57 4.41 15.20
N ARG A 19 -9.88 4.91 16.22
CA ARG A 19 -8.52 4.52 16.57
C ARG A 19 -7.55 4.44 15.39
N ALA A 20 -6.88 5.57 15.14
CA ALA A 20 -5.54 5.60 14.56
C ALA A 20 -4.62 4.70 15.40
N LYS A 21 -4.52 3.42 15.03
CA LYS A 21 -3.47 2.54 15.51
C LYS A 21 -2.24 2.91 14.71
N SER A 22 -1.31 3.55 15.42
CA SER A 22 0.06 3.80 15.01
C SER A 22 0.78 2.48 14.68
N SER A 23 0.47 1.89 13.52
CA SER A 23 1.39 0.98 12.83
C SER A 23 2.62 1.81 12.48
N LYS A 24 3.79 1.43 13.00
CA LYS A 24 5.06 2.08 12.65
C LYS A 24 5.37 1.73 11.19
N THR A 25 4.82 2.52 10.27
CA THR A 25 5.11 2.44 8.85
C THR A 25 6.39 3.21 8.59
N ILE A 26 7.33 2.57 7.89
CA ILE A 26 8.57 3.23 7.48
C ILE A 26 8.29 3.86 6.11
N ALA A 27 8.20 5.18 6.08
CA ALA A 27 8.25 5.95 4.84
C ALA A 27 9.73 6.14 4.47
N ILE A 28 10.08 5.92 3.20
CA ILE A 28 11.41 6.25 2.69
C ILE A 28 11.36 7.69 2.20
N ASP A 29 12.02 8.58 2.94
CA ASP A 29 12.15 9.98 2.56
C ASP A 29 13.19 10.14 1.43
N ASP A 30 12.78 10.80 0.34
CA ASP A 30 13.58 11.07 -0.84
C ASP A 30 14.72 12.10 -0.53
N HIS A 31 15.81 11.66 0.11
CA HIS A 31 17.06 12.41 0.06
C HIS A 31 17.71 12.21 -1.32
N CYS A 32 17.53 13.21 -2.17
CA CYS A 32 17.96 13.23 -3.56
C CYS A 32 19.47 12.96 -3.73
N ASN A 33 19.82 11.78 -4.24
CA ASN A 33 21.07 11.53 -4.93
C ASN A 33 20.75 10.95 -6.32
N GLN A 34 21.05 11.72 -7.35
CA GLN A 34 20.78 11.41 -8.76
C GLN A 34 21.70 10.28 -9.26
N SER A 35 21.33 9.02 -9.05
CA SER A 35 22.03 7.91 -9.73
C SER A 35 21.27 6.59 -9.91
N SER A 36 19.96 6.47 -9.63
CA SER A 36 19.33 5.13 -9.61
C SER A 36 17.81 5.13 -9.84
N SER A 37 17.40 5.28 -11.09
CA SER A 37 16.01 5.22 -11.57
C SER A 37 15.31 3.84 -11.47
N ARG A 38 15.92 2.86 -10.79
CA ARG A 38 15.33 1.53 -10.50
C ARG A 38 15.04 1.30 -9.01
N LEU A 39 15.25 2.29 -8.14
CA LEU A 39 14.98 2.11 -6.71
C LEU A 39 13.50 1.86 -6.46
N ASN A 40 13.20 0.90 -5.58
CA ASN A 40 11.85 0.80 -5.04
C ASN A 40 11.57 2.03 -4.17
N LYS A 41 10.33 2.48 -4.21
CA LYS A 41 9.81 3.58 -3.41
C LYS A 41 8.54 3.13 -2.72
N GLY A 42 8.11 3.90 -1.73
CA GLY A 42 6.87 3.67 -1.00
C GLY A 42 7.09 3.17 0.43
N SER A 43 6.02 2.64 1.01
CA SER A 43 5.92 2.37 2.44
C SER A 43 5.62 0.91 2.72
N ILE A 44 6.17 0.39 3.81
CA ILE A 44 5.93 -0.98 4.24
C ILE A 44 5.86 -1.06 5.77
N ARG A 45 5.04 -1.97 6.27
CA ARG A 45 5.01 -2.32 7.68
C ARG A 45 6.27 -3.12 8.04
N THR A 46 6.91 -2.81 9.17
CA THR A 46 8.24 -3.35 9.53
C THR A 46 8.31 -4.87 9.63
N ASP A 47 7.22 -5.56 9.96
CA ASP A 47 7.13 -7.02 10.01
C ASP A 47 7.09 -7.68 8.61
N LEU A 48 6.87 -6.88 7.57
CA LEU A 48 6.77 -7.32 6.18
C LEU A 48 8.00 -6.92 5.34
N GLU A 49 9.07 -6.43 5.95
CA GLU A 49 10.32 -6.07 5.24
C GLU A 49 10.85 -7.16 4.28
N PRO A 50 10.71 -8.49 4.52
CA PRO A 50 11.10 -9.48 3.52
C PRO A 50 10.42 -9.33 2.15
N ILE A 51 9.20 -8.78 2.10
CA ILE A 51 8.49 -8.49 0.84
C ILE A 51 9.24 -7.44 0.01
N ARG A 52 9.90 -6.48 0.67
CA ARG A 52 10.72 -5.46 0.01
C ARG A 52 11.84 -6.10 -0.80
N GLN A 53 12.57 -7.05 -0.20
CA GLN A 53 13.69 -7.72 -0.85
C GLN A 53 13.22 -8.49 -2.09
N ILE A 54 12.11 -9.22 -1.97
CA ILE A 54 11.51 -9.97 -3.08
C ILE A 54 11.07 -9.01 -4.20
N PHE A 55 10.42 -7.90 -3.84
CA PHE A 55 9.98 -6.89 -4.80
C PHE A 55 11.16 -6.28 -5.57
N GLU A 56 12.26 -5.97 -4.89
CA GLU A 56 13.48 -5.45 -5.53
C GLU A 56 14.09 -6.47 -6.49
N ASP A 57 14.14 -7.74 -6.11
CA ASP A 57 14.73 -8.78 -6.95
C ASP A 57 13.90 -9.04 -8.20
N ILE A 58 12.57 -8.89 -8.11
CA ILE A 58 11.68 -8.87 -9.29
C ILE A 58 11.96 -7.61 -10.13
N LEU A 59 11.92 -6.42 -9.52
CA LEU A 59 12.07 -5.14 -10.22
C LEU A 59 13.41 -5.02 -10.96
N LYS A 60 14.50 -5.61 -10.43
CA LYS A 60 15.81 -5.64 -11.11
C LYS A 60 15.77 -6.35 -12.46
N ASN A 61 14.92 -7.37 -12.59
CA ASN A 61 14.78 -8.19 -13.79
C ASN A 61 13.70 -7.67 -14.74
N GLU A 62 12.80 -6.81 -14.26
CA GLU A 62 11.75 -6.21 -15.07
C GLU A 62 12.26 -5.06 -15.95
N GLN A 63 11.76 -5.00 -17.19
CA GLN A 63 12.08 -3.92 -18.14
C GLN A 63 11.12 -2.73 -18.03
N GLN A 64 10.00 -2.89 -17.33
CA GLN A 64 8.94 -1.89 -17.14
C GLN A 64 8.80 -1.53 -15.67
N GLY A 65 7.90 -0.60 -15.36
CA GLY A 65 7.50 -0.26 -13.99
C GLY A 65 6.64 -1.35 -13.35
N LEU A 66 6.82 -1.52 -12.04
CA LEU A 66 6.03 -2.43 -11.21
C LEU A 66 5.49 -1.68 -9.99
N ALA A 67 4.28 -2.01 -9.59
CA ALA A 67 3.66 -1.53 -8.36
C ALA A 67 2.98 -2.68 -7.61
N LEU A 68 3.03 -2.65 -6.28
CA LEU A 68 2.47 -3.63 -5.37
C LEU A 68 1.79 -2.92 -4.20
N ALA A 69 0.49 -3.17 -4.03
CA ALA A 69 -0.25 -2.75 -2.85
C ALA A 69 -0.85 -3.98 -2.14
N VAL A 70 -0.68 -4.07 -0.83
CA VAL A 70 -1.24 -5.15 0.00
C VAL A 70 -2.07 -4.56 1.13
N TYR A 71 -3.29 -5.07 1.26
CA TYR A 71 -4.23 -4.69 2.30
C TYR A 71 -4.46 -5.85 3.26
N HIS A 72 -4.57 -5.54 4.55
CA HIS A 72 -4.95 -6.50 5.59
C HIS A 72 -5.88 -5.82 6.58
N ASN A 73 -7.11 -6.34 6.71
CA ASN A 73 -8.19 -5.74 7.51
C ASN A 73 -8.42 -4.26 7.16
N ASP A 74 -8.57 -3.96 5.86
CA ASP A 74 -8.77 -2.61 5.32
C ASP A 74 -7.63 -1.60 5.58
N GLU A 75 -6.52 -2.05 6.16
CA GLU A 75 -5.30 -1.26 6.35
C GLU A 75 -4.31 -1.55 5.22
N LEU A 76 -3.78 -0.50 4.59
CA LEU A 76 -2.68 -0.59 3.63
C LEU A 76 -1.38 -0.90 4.38
N VAL A 77 -0.86 -2.12 4.20
CA VAL A 77 0.32 -2.62 4.93
C VAL A 77 1.58 -2.69 4.07
N VAL A 78 1.42 -2.67 2.75
CA VAL A 78 2.51 -2.57 1.77
C VAL A 78 2.05 -1.68 0.63
N ASP A 79 2.87 -0.69 0.27
CA ASP A 79 2.70 0.16 -0.91
C ASP A 79 4.09 0.38 -1.53
N LEU A 80 4.44 -0.42 -2.53
CA LEU A 80 5.73 -0.38 -3.20
C LEU A 80 5.55 -0.08 -4.68
N TYR A 81 6.42 0.76 -5.23
CA TYR A 81 6.45 1.05 -6.66
C TYR A 81 7.87 1.37 -7.14
N GLY A 82 8.15 1.15 -8.41
CA GLY A 82 9.43 1.47 -9.01
C GLY A 82 9.51 1.16 -10.50
N GLY A 83 10.65 1.45 -11.11
CA GLY A 83 10.86 1.29 -12.55
C GLY A 83 10.24 2.43 -13.38
N TYR A 84 9.99 2.17 -14.66
CA TYR A 84 9.59 3.20 -15.63
C TYR A 84 8.16 3.01 -16.13
N ALA A 85 7.38 4.09 -16.13
CA ALA A 85 6.02 4.09 -16.67
C ALA A 85 5.98 4.23 -18.20
N ASP A 86 7.08 4.65 -18.83
CA ASP A 86 7.16 4.89 -20.27
C ASP A 86 8.58 4.59 -20.81
N ARG A 87 8.71 4.38 -22.13
CA ARG A 87 9.99 4.19 -22.84
C ARG A 87 10.30 5.37 -23.75
#